data_AF-A0A445M8Y1-F1
#
_entry.id   AF-A0A445M8Y1-F1
#
_cell.length_a   1.000
_cell.length_b   1.000
_cell.length_c   1.000
_cell.angle_alpha   90.00
_cell.angle_beta   90.00
_cell.angle_gamma   90.00
#
_symmetry.space_group_name_H-M   'P 1'
#
loop_
_entity.id
_entity.type
_entity.pdbx_description
1 polymer ?
#
loop_
_entity_poly.entity_id
_entity_poly.type
_entity_poly.pdbx_seq_one_letter_code
_entity_poly.pdbx_strand_id
1 'polypeptide(L)'
;MLGTSVMIPSMLVPLMGGTDADKIRVIQTLLFVSGINTLLQALFGTRLPTIVGGSFSYVIPILYIIRDSSLQQIPDPHERFLQTMRAIQGALIIASSLQIIIGYSQLWGIFSRFFSPLGMAPVIGLVGLGLFDRGFPAVGNCVEIGIPMLLMLIGLSQVVYYYYFFSQKDTPIFERFPVLICVTVIWIYSVILTAGGAYSHRPTRTQNSCRTDRANLISSAPW
;
A
#
# COMPACT_ATOMS: atom_id res chain seq x y z
N MET A 1 1.32 -4.41 4.18
CA MET A 1 2.01 -5.22 3.16
C MET A 1 1.25 -5.16 1.84
N LEU A 2 0.18 -5.93 1.65
CA LEU A 2 -0.58 -5.89 0.39
C LEU A 2 -1.10 -4.49 0.05
N GLY A 3 -1.71 -3.79 1.02
CA GLY A 3 -2.21 -2.43 0.82
C GLY A 3 -1.12 -1.44 0.38
N THR A 4 0.03 -1.41 1.07
CA THR A 4 1.15 -0.51 0.73
C THR A 4 1.78 -0.85 -0.62
N SER A 5 1.97 -2.14 -0.93
CA SER A 5 2.56 -2.59 -2.19
C SER A 5 1.69 -2.29 -3.42
N VAL A 6 0.38 -2.15 -3.25
CA VAL A 6 -0.54 -1.77 -4.34
C VAL A 6 -0.73 -0.25 -4.39
N MET A 7 -0.89 0.39 -3.22
CA MET A 7 -1.21 1.82 -3.12
C MET A 7 -0.05 2.72 -3.55
N ILE A 8 1.20 2.39 -3.17
CA ILE A 8 2.37 3.21 -3.51
C ILE A 8 2.57 3.28 -5.04
N PRO A 9 2.63 2.17 -5.80
CA PRO A 9 2.74 2.24 -7.25
C PRO A 9 1.51 2.88 -7.91
N SER A 10 0.31 2.62 -7.40
CA SER A 10 -0.92 3.21 -7.95
C SER A 10 -0.93 4.74 -7.84
N MET A 11 -0.30 5.29 -6.80
CA MET A 11 -0.14 6.73 -6.63
C MET A 11 1.03 7.31 -7.45
N LEU A 12 2.18 6.61 -7.49
CA LEU A 12 3.42 7.19 -8.03
C LEU A 12 3.61 6.95 -9.52
N VAL A 13 3.25 5.78 -10.05
CA VAL A 13 3.50 5.40 -11.46
C VAL A 13 2.82 6.35 -12.45
N PRO A 14 1.55 6.77 -12.26
CA PRO A 14 0.92 7.73 -13.15
C PRO A 14 1.64 9.10 -13.17
N LEU A 15 2.19 9.54 -12.04
CA LEU A 15 2.91 10.82 -11.94
C LEU A 15 4.24 10.81 -12.71
N MET A 16 4.81 9.62 -12.92
CA MET A 16 6.03 9.43 -13.71
C MET A 16 5.76 9.34 -15.22
N GLY A 17 4.50 9.23 -15.65
CA GLY A 17 4.12 8.95 -17.04
C GLY A 17 4.03 7.46 -17.37
N GLY A 18 4.09 6.58 -16.38
CA GLY A 18 3.98 5.14 -16.59
C GLY A 18 2.56 4.71 -16.97
N THR A 19 2.48 3.68 -17.80
CA THR A 19 1.22 3.06 -18.24
C THR A 19 0.64 2.12 -17.18
N ASP A 20 -0.56 1.59 -17.41
CA ASP A 20 -1.13 0.55 -16.53
C ASP A 20 -0.27 -0.74 -16.53
N ALA A 21 0.36 -1.07 -17.66
CA ALA A 21 1.33 -2.18 -17.74
C ALA A 21 2.55 -1.95 -16.84
N ASP A 22 3.11 -0.73 -16.86
CA ASP A 22 4.22 -0.34 -15.99
C ASP A 22 3.83 -0.40 -14.50
N LYS A 23 2.61 0.03 -14.19
CA LYS A 23 2.05 -0.01 -12.82
C LYS A 23 1.98 -1.43 -12.29
N ILE A 24 1.45 -2.37 -13.07
CA ILE A 24 1.35 -3.79 -12.68
C ILE A 24 2.73 -4.40 -12.52
N ARG A 25 3.65 -4.10 -13.45
CA ARG A 25 5.03 -4.58 -13.37
C ARG A 25 5.68 -4.17 -12.06
N VAL A 26 5.52 -2.91 -11.64
CA VAL A 26 6.05 -2.41 -10.36
C VAL A 26 5.37 -3.08 -9.16
N ILE A 27 4.05 -3.29 -9.19
CA ILE A 27 3.31 -4.00 -8.12
C ILE A 27 3.84 -5.44 -7.98
N GLN A 28 3.96 -6.16 -9.10
CA GLN A 28 4.44 -7.53 -9.12
C GLN A 28 5.88 -7.64 -8.61
N THR A 29 6.78 -6.75 -9.04
CA THR A 29 8.16 -6.75 -8.55
C THR A 29 8.24 -6.43 -7.07
N LEU A 30 7.44 -5.47 -6.58
CA LEU A 30 7.41 -5.13 -5.15
C LEU A 30 6.91 -6.29 -4.30
N LEU A 31 5.85 -6.99 -4.73
CA LEU A 31 5.33 -8.16 -4.03
C LEU A 31 6.34 -9.31 -4.01
N PHE A 32 6.98 -9.59 -5.15
CA PHE A 32 7.98 -10.64 -5.27
C PHE A 32 9.21 -10.37 -4.39
N VAL A 33 9.77 -9.17 -4.49
CA VAL A 33 10.94 -8.76 -3.70
C VAL A 33 10.60 -8.66 -2.21
N SER A 34 9.40 -8.20 -1.85
CA SER A 34 8.89 -8.20 -0.47
C SER A 34 8.82 -9.62 0.11
N GLY A 35 8.37 -10.60 -0.68
CA GLY A 35 8.37 -12.01 -0.30
C GLY A 35 9.76 -12.55 -0.04
N ILE A 36 10.71 -12.31 -0.95
CA ILE A 36 12.12 -12.71 -0.79
C ILE A 36 12.72 -12.06 0.47
N ASN A 37 12.56 -10.74 0.64
CA ASN A 37 13.13 -10.03 1.78
C ASN A 37 12.53 -10.50 3.11
N THR A 38 11.24 -10.80 3.14
CA THR A 38 10.59 -11.36 4.33
C THR A 38 11.13 -12.76 4.65
N LEU A 39 11.33 -13.61 3.64
CA LEU A 39 11.92 -14.93 3.84
C LEU A 39 13.36 -14.84 4.36
N LEU A 40 14.17 -13.94 3.79
CA LEU A 40 15.53 -13.68 4.27
C LEU A 40 15.53 -13.14 5.71
N GLN A 41 14.61 -12.24 6.05
CA GLN A 41 14.47 -11.70 7.41
C GLN A 41 14.09 -12.80 8.42
N ALA A 42 13.22 -13.73 8.03
CA ALA A 42 12.77 -14.82 8.87
C ALA A 42 13.84 -15.92 9.03
N LEU A 43 14.61 -16.24 7.99
CA LEU A 43 15.62 -17.31 8.02
C LEU A 43 16.98 -16.84 8.55
N PHE A 44 17.50 -15.75 7.99
CA PHE A 44 18.87 -15.25 8.25
C PHE A 44 18.92 -13.96 9.07
N GLY A 45 17.82 -13.21 9.13
CA GLY A 45 17.72 -11.97 9.88
C GLY A 45 17.47 -12.20 11.37
N THR A 46 16.55 -11.41 11.94
CA THR A 46 16.24 -11.45 13.38
C THR A 46 15.41 -12.65 13.81
N ARG A 47 14.97 -13.50 12.85
CA ARG A 47 14.06 -14.64 13.08
C ARG A 47 12.74 -14.28 13.76
N LEU A 48 12.41 -12.99 13.76
CA LEU A 48 11.13 -12.48 14.24
C LEU A 48 10.11 -12.52 13.10
N PRO A 49 8.80 -12.69 13.41
CA PRO A 49 7.74 -12.64 12.42
C PRO A 49 7.50 -11.19 11.95
N THR A 50 8.46 -10.65 11.20
CA THR A 50 8.44 -9.29 10.67
C THR A 50 8.30 -9.32 9.15
N ILE A 51 7.21 -8.76 8.65
CA ILE A 51 6.95 -8.69 7.21
C ILE A 51 7.60 -7.43 6.64
N VAL A 52 8.35 -7.58 5.55
CA VAL A 52 9.11 -6.49 4.90
C VAL A 52 8.40 -6.04 3.63
N GLY A 53 8.24 -4.74 3.41
CA GLY A 53 7.50 -4.20 2.27
C GLY A 53 7.72 -2.70 2.10
N GLY A 54 7.05 -2.12 1.10
CA GLY A 54 7.19 -0.68 0.78
C GLY A 54 6.76 0.22 1.94
N SER A 55 7.59 1.22 2.25
CA SER A 55 7.34 2.19 3.32
C SER A 55 6.79 3.51 2.76
N PHE A 56 5.73 4.01 3.39
CA PHE A 56 5.16 5.32 3.07
C PHE A 56 6.11 6.49 3.35
N SER A 57 7.11 6.31 4.22
CA SER A 57 8.10 7.35 4.52
C SER A 57 8.89 7.76 3.27
N TYR A 58 9.03 6.88 2.28
CA TYR A 58 9.73 7.19 1.03
C TYR A 58 8.84 7.89 -0.02
N VAL A 59 7.53 8.00 0.18
CA VAL A 59 6.63 8.64 -0.80
C VAL A 59 7.01 10.11 -1.01
N ILE A 60 7.30 10.86 0.06
CA ILE A 60 7.66 12.28 -0.05
C ILE A 60 9.01 12.46 -0.77
N PRO A 61 10.11 11.77 -0.39
CA PRO A 61 11.35 11.80 -1.16
C PRO A 61 11.19 11.41 -2.63
N ILE A 62 10.39 10.37 -2.92
CA ILE A 62 10.15 9.95 -4.30
C ILE A 62 9.39 11.03 -5.07
N LEU A 63 8.38 11.66 -4.49
CA LEU A 63 7.66 12.77 -5.13
C LEU A 63 8.58 13.94 -5.46
N TYR A 64 9.59 14.20 -4.62
CA TYR A 64 10.61 15.20 -4.91
C TYR A 64 11.43 14.84 -6.15
N ILE A 65 11.89 13.58 -6.25
CA ILE A 65 12.60 13.08 -7.44
C ILE A 65 11.71 13.19 -8.69
N ILE A 66 10.44 12.76 -8.60
CA ILE A 66 9.50 12.81 -9.74
C ILE A 66 9.33 14.25 -10.25
N ARG A 67 9.34 15.24 -9.36
CA ARG A 67 9.16 16.66 -9.69
C ARG A 67 10.45 17.35 -10.12
N ASP A 68 11.56 16.63 -10.22
CA ASP A 68 12.81 17.23 -10.67
C ASP A 68 12.70 17.75 -12.10
N SER A 69 13.22 18.96 -12.31
CA SER A 69 13.09 19.67 -13.60
C SER A 69 13.74 18.92 -14.76
N SER A 70 14.85 18.19 -14.52
CA SER A 70 15.54 17.44 -15.57
C SER A 70 14.70 16.26 -16.06
N LEU A 71 13.97 15.61 -15.16
CA LEU A 71 13.08 14.49 -15.48
C LEU A 71 11.77 14.97 -16.13
N GLN A 72 11.25 16.12 -15.71
CA GLN A 72 10.02 16.70 -16.28
C GLN A 72 10.21 17.25 -17.70
N GLN A 73 11.44 17.58 -18.10
CA GLN A 73 11.76 18.04 -19.46
C GLN A 73 11.74 16.92 -20.51
N ILE A 74 11.70 15.65 -20.10
CA ILE A 74 11.67 14.51 -21.02
C ILE A 74 10.30 14.46 -21.71
N PRO A 75 10.24 14.59 -23.05
CA PRO A 75 8.97 14.66 -23.78
C PRO A 75 8.26 13.29 -23.84
N ASP A 76 9.02 12.19 -23.92
CA ASP A 76 8.44 10.85 -23.98
C ASP A 76 8.04 10.33 -22.59
N PRO A 77 6.76 10.02 -22.34
CA PRO A 77 6.29 9.59 -21.02
C PRO A 77 6.86 8.23 -20.58
N HIS A 78 7.12 7.31 -21.52
CA HIS A 78 7.68 6.00 -21.18
C HIS A 78 9.16 6.12 -20.81
N GLU A 79 9.93 6.90 -21.58
CA GLU A 79 11.32 7.21 -21.23
C GLU A 79 11.42 7.95 -19.89
N ARG A 80 10.53 8.92 -19.64
CA ARG A 80 10.45 9.62 -18.34
C ARG A 80 10.22 8.64 -17.19
N PHE A 81 9.31 7.69 -17.35
CA PHE A 81 9.08 6.64 -16.35
C PHE A 81 10.33 5.80 -16.10
N LEU A 82 11.01 5.33 -17.15
CA LEU A 82 12.22 4.52 -17.02
C LEU A 82 13.35 5.27 -16.34
N GLN A 83 13.62 6.51 -16.74
CA GLN A 83 14.66 7.34 -16.14
C GLN A 83 14.35 7.67 -14.67
N THR A 84 13.09 8.01 -14.36
CA THR A 84 12.67 8.29 -12.99
C THR A 84 12.77 7.05 -12.10
N MET A 85 12.40 5.88 -12.59
CA MET A 85 12.55 4.62 -11.86
C MET A 85 14.01 4.29 -11.56
N ARG A 86 14.92 4.53 -12.52
CA ARG A 86 16.36 4.36 -12.29
C ARG A 86 16.88 5.31 -11.21
N ALA A 87 16.47 6.58 -11.24
CA ALA A 87 16.85 7.57 -10.23
C ALA A 87 16.35 7.17 -8.83
N ILE A 88 15.09 6.74 -8.71
CA ILE A 88 14.51 6.27 -7.45
C ILE A 88 15.27 5.04 -6.93
N GLN A 89 15.53 4.05 -7.78
CA GLN A 89 16.26 2.84 -7.39
C GLN A 89 17.68 3.16 -6.93
N GLY A 90 18.41 4.02 -7.65
CA GLY A 90 19.75 4.47 -7.25
C GLY A 90 19.74 5.18 -5.90
N ALA A 91 18.79 6.09 -5.69
CA ALA A 91 18.63 6.79 -4.41
C ALA A 91 18.33 5.82 -3.25
N LEU A 92 17.47 4.82 -3.47
CA LEU A 92 17.14 3.82 -2.47
C LEU A 92 18.33 2.90 -2.14
N ILE A 93 19.17 2.57 -3.11
CA ILE A 93 20.40 1.78 -2.90
C ILE A 93 21.41 2.57 -2.05
N ILE A 94 21.59 3.85 -2.31
CA ILE A 94 22.48 4.70 -1.51
C ILE A 94 21.92 4.85 -0.09
N ALA A 95 20.63 5.15 0.04
CA ALA A 95 19.98 5.28 1.33
C ALA A 95 20.07 4.00 2.17
N SER A 96 19.85 2.83 1.57
CA SER A 96 19.96 1.55 2.27
C SER A 96 21.40 1.25 2.69
N SER A 97 22.38 1.55 1.84
CA SER A 97 23.80 1.39 2.16
C SER A 97 24.21 2.24 3.37
N LEU A 98 23.79 3.51 3.41
CA LEU A 98 24.02 4.39 4.55
C LEU A 98 23.36 3.84 5.82
N GLN A 99 22.13 3.35 5.72
CA GLN A 99 21.40 2.79 6.85
C GLN A 99 22.05 1.50 7.39
N ILE A 100 22.62 0.67 6.50
CA ILE A 100 23.40 -0.52 6.87
C ILE A 100 24.68 -0.10 7.63
N ILE A 101 25.44 0.87 7.11
CA ILE A 101 26.67 1.37 7.76
C ILE A 101 26.36 1.92 9.16
N ILE A 102 25.34 2.77 9.27
CA ILE A 102 24.90 3.34 10.55
C ILE A 102 24.42 2.23 11.51
N GLY A 103 23.70 1.23 10.99
CA GLY A 103 23.23 0.08 11.77
C GLY A 103 24.38 -0.74 12.35
N TYR A 104 25.36 -1.13 11.53
CA TYR A 104 26.52 -1.90 11.98
C TYR A 104 27.46 -1.10 12.88
N SER A 105 27.52 0.22 12.73
CA SER A 105 28.33 1.10 13.59
C SER A 105 27.79 1.26 15.02
N GLN A 106 26.64 0.66 15.34
CA GLN A 106 25.94 0.78 16.64
C GLN A 106 25.54 2.22 17.06
N LEU A 107 25.86 3.23 16.26
CA LEU A 107 25.40 4.62 16.44
C LEU A 107 23.88 4.69 16.57
N TRP A 108 23.16 3.84 15.84
CA TRP A 108 21.71 3.75 15.94
C TRP A 108 21.21 3.44 17.36
N GLY A 109 21.94 2.63 18.12
CA GLY A 109 21.61 2.32 19.52
C GLY A 109 21.72 3.55 20.42
N ILE A 110 22.73 4.39 20.20
CA ILE A 110 22.92 5.65 20.94
C ILE A 110 21.79 6.62 20.61
N PHE A 111 21.46 6.77 19.32
CA PHE A 111 20.35 7.62 18.89
C PHE A 111 18.99 7.11 19.40
N SER A 112 18.76 5.80 19.41
CA SER A 112 17.52 5.19 19.90
C SER A 112 17.21 5.55 21.36
N ARG A 113 18.23 5.82 22.18
CA ARG A 113 18.07 6.21 23.59
C ARG A 113 17.43 7.59 23.76
N PHE A 114 17.52 8.46 22.75
CA PHE A 114 16.88 9.77 22.77
C PHE A 114 15.38 9.71 22.45
N PHE A 115 14.93 8.62 21.83
CA PHE A 115 13.52 8.45 21.49
C PHE A 115 12.75 7.89 22.69
N SER A 116 12.18 8.78 23.49
CA SER A 116 11.23 8.38 24.53
C SER A 116 9.86 8.02 23.90
N PRO A 117 9.08 7.11 24.52
CA PRO A 117 7.72 6.80 24.07
C PRO A 117 6.83 8.04 23.98
N LEU A 118 7.06 9.02 24.86
CA LEU A 118 6.39 10.33 24.87
C LEU A 118 6.64 11.14 23.60
N GLY A 119 7.84 11.06 23.01
CA GLY A 119 8.16 11.72 21.73
C GLY A 119 7.70 10.92 20.51
N MET A 120 7.78 9.59 20.57
CA MET A 120 7.44 8.73 19.43
C MET A 120 5.94 8.58 19.22
N ALA A 121 5.13 8.52 20.28
CA ALA A 121 3.69 8.31 20.15
C ALA A 121 2.98 9.42 19.33
N PRO A 122 3.25 10.72 19.54
CA PRO A 122 2.69 11.78 18.68
C PRO A 122 3.15 11.67 17.23
N VAL A 123 4.42 11.33 16.98
CA VAL A 123 4.97 11.21 15.62
C VAL A 123 4.28 10.07 14.87
N ILE A 124 4.17 8.90 15.49
CA ILE A 124 3.48 7.74 14.90
C ILE A 124 1.99 8.05 14.70
N GLY A 125 1.36 8.73 15.67
CA GLY A 125 -0.03 9.18 15.58
C GLY A 125 -0.25 10.12 14.39
N LEU A 126 0.60 11.13 14.21
CA LEU A 126 0.53 12.07 13.08
C LEU A 126 0.77 11.37 11.73
N VAL A 127 1.69 10.41 11.65
CA VAL A 127 1.89 9.61 10.43
C VAL A 127 0.64 8.79 10.12
N GLY A 128 0.04 8.14 11.13
CA GLY A 128 -1.19 7.38 10.98
C GLY A 128 -2.37 8.25 10.53
N LEU A 129 -2.58 9.39 11.18
CA LEU A 129 -3.62 10.36 10.82
C LEU A 129 -3.41 10.94 9.41
N GLY A 130 -2.16 11.23 9.03
CA GLY A 130 -1.84 11.69 7.67
C GLY A 130 -2.14 10.66 6.60
N LEU A 131 -1.93 9.36 6.89
CA LEU A 131 -2.34 8.28 5.99
C LEU A 131 -3.87 8.13 5.92
N PHE A 132 -4.55 8.32 7.05
CA PHE A 132 -6.01 8.30 7.10
C PHE A 132 -6.62 9.43 6.26
N ASP A 133 -6.10 10.66 6.37
CA ASP A 133 -6.55 11.82 5.60
C ASP A 133 -6.40 11.61 4.08
N ARG A 134 -5.37 10.87 3.65
CA ARG A 134 -5.17 10.52 2.24
C ARG A 134 -6.03 9.33 1.78
N GLY A 135 -6.22 8.35 2.65
CA GLY A 135 -6.90 7.09 2.31
C GLY A 135 -8.43 7.17 2.39
N PHE A 136 -8.97 7.88 3.39
CA PHE A 136 -10.40 7.97 3.64
C PHE A 136 -11.19 8.62 2.48
N PRO A 137 -10.73 9.72 1.87
CA PRO A 137 -11.40 10.31 0.70
C PRO A 137 -11.47 9.35 -0.49
N ALA A 138 -10.52 8.42 -0.62
CA ALA A 138 -10.55 7.43 -1.70
C ALA A 138 -11.75 6.47 -1.57
N VAL A 139 -12.14 6.12 -0.35
CA VAL A 139 -13.36 5.33 -0.06
C VAL A 139 -14.61 6.11 -0.47
N GLY A 140 -14.61 7.44 -0.29
CA GLY A 140 -15.70 8.32 -0.68
C GLY A 140 -15.91 8.46 -2.19
N ASN A 141 -14.90 8.16 -3.03
CA ASN A 141 -15.07 8.17 -4.49
C ASN A 141 -16.08 7.12 -4.98
N CYS A 142 -16.28 6.05 -4.22
CA CYS A 142 -17.32 5.06 -4.46
C CYS A 142 -18.06 4.71 -3.17
N VAL A 143 -18.99 5.58 -2.77
CA VAL A 143 -19.74 5.42 -1.52
C VAL A 143 -20.54 4.11 -1.44
N GLU A 144 -21.03 3.62 -2.59
CA GLU A 144 -21.83 2.41 -2.70
C GLU A 144 -21.03 1.13 -2.35
N ILE A 145 -19.71 1.12 -2.57
CA ILE A 145 -18.82 0.01 -2.18
C ILE A 145 -18.16 0.32 -0.82
N GLY A 146 -17.82 1.59 -0.58
CA GLY A 146 -17.13 2.05 0.60
C GLY A 146 -17.93 1.91 1.90
N ILE A 147 -19.22 2.27 1.90
CA ILE A 147 -20.06 2.13 3.10
C ILE A 147 -20.22 0.66 3.51
N PRO A 148 -20.59 -0.28 2.61
CA PRO A 148 -20.64 -1.70 2.94
C PRO A 148 -19.31 -2.22 3.48
N MET A 149 -18.18 -1.79 2.91
CA MET A 149 -16.85 -2.18 3.39
C MET A 149 -16.61 -1.74 4.83
N LEU A 150 -16.92 -0.48 5.17
CA LEU A 150 -16.76 0.05 6.52
C LEU A 150 -17.71 -0.64 7.52
N LEU A 151 -18.99 -0.81 7.15
CA LEU A 151 -19.97 -1.49 7.98
C LEU A 151 -19.58 -2.95 8.22
N MET A 152 -19.11 -3.65 7.21
CA MET A 152 -18.67 -5.05 7.33
C MET A 152 -17.42 -5.16 8.21
N LEU A 153 -16.47 -4.24 8.06
CA LEU A 153 -15.25 -4.23 8.86
C LEU A 153 -15.53 -3.91 10.34
N ILE A 154 -16.37 -2.90 10.60
CA ILE A 154 -16.83 -2.58 11.96
C ILE A 154 -17.63 -3.75 12.53
N GLY A 155 -18.57 -4.31 11.75
CA GLY A 155 -19.40 -5.44 12.15
C GLY A 155 -18.57 -6.65 12.54
N LEU A 156 -17.61 -7.07 11.70
CA LEU A 156 -16.72 -8.18 12.02
C LEU A 156 -15.82 -7.90 13.23
N SER A 157 -15.29 -6.68 13.35
CA SER A 157 -14.46 -6.31 14.51
C SER A 157 -15.25 -6.32 15.83
N GLN A 158 -16.48 -5.82 15.82
CA GLN A 158 -17.33 -5.74 17.02
C GLN A 158 -17.96 -7.09 17.37
N VAL A 159 -18.38 -7.87 16.37
CA VAL A 159 -18.95 -9.21 16.58
C VAL A 159 -17.89 -10.19 17.08
N VAL A 160 -16.64 -10.11 16.57
CA VAL A 160 -15.52 -10.91 17.11
C VAL A 160 -15.25 -10.52 18.56
N TYR A 161 -15.22 -9.21 18.87
CA TYR A 161 -15.03 -8.75 20.25
C TYR A 161 -16.15 -9.23 21.18
N TYR A 162 -17.42 -9.11 20.76
CA TYR A 162 -18.58 -9.55 21.54
C TYR A 162 -18.61 -11.07 21.73
N TYR A 163 -18.35 -11.84 20.67
CA TYR A 163 -18.33 -13.30 20.71
C TYR A 163 -17.16 -13.84 21.54
N TYR A 164 -15.99 -13.21 21.47
CA TYR A 164 -14.83 -13.54 22.31
C TYR A 164 -15.13 -13.27 23.79
N PHE A 165 -15.76 -12.13 24.10
CA PHE A 165 -16.12 -11.77 25.48
C PHE A 165 -17.15 -12.73 26.10
N PHE A 166 -18.12 -13.23 25.31
CA PHE A 166 -19.21 -14.07 25.81
C PHE A 166 -19.00 -15.59 25.67
N SER A 167 -18.23 -16.07 24.69
CA SER A 167 -18.25 -17.49 24.30
C SER A 167 -17.01 -18.30 24.65
N GLN A 168 -15.91 -17.68 25.13
CA GLN A 168 -14.70 -18.36 25.62
C GLN A 168 -14.17 -19.49 24.69
N LYS A 169 -14.50 -19.41 23.40
CA LYS A 169 -14.13 -20.39 22.37
C LYS A 169 -13.09 -19.77 21.45
N ASP A 170 -11.89 -20.32 21.51
CA ASP A 170 -10.74 -19.94 20.68
C ASP A 170 -11.01 -20.32 19.21
N THR A 171 -11.60 -19.41 18.45
CA THR A 171 -11.62 -19.50 16.98
C THR A 171 -10.68 -18.42 16.40
N PRO A 172 -9.36 -18.67 16.35
CA PRO A 172 -8.36 -17.65 16.03
C PRO A 172 -8.39 -17.19 14.56
N ILE A 173 -9.22 -17.79 13.71
CA ILE A 173 -9.25 -17.54 12.26
C ILE A 173 -9.93 -16.20 11.94
N PHE A 174 -11.08 -15.90 12.57
CA PHE A 174 -11.81 -14.67 12.32
C PHE A 174 -11.13 -13.43 12.91
N GLU A 175 -10.29 -13.61 13.93
CA GLU A 175 -9.57 -12.54 14.61
C GLU A 175 -8.30 -12.10 13.85
N ARG A 176 -7.61 -13.04 13.19
CA ARG A 176 -6.32 -12.76 12.54
C ARG A 176 -6.44 -12.18 11.13
N PHE A 177 -7.54 -12.47 10.42
CA PHE A 177 -7.71 -12.07 9.01
C PHE A 177 -9.02 -11.34 8.66
N PRO A 178 -9.62 -10.53 9.55
CA PRO A 178 -10.92 -9.89 9.27
C PRO A 178 -10.85 -8.98 8.03
N VAL A 179 -9.74 -8.27 7.84
CA VAL A 179 -9.53 -7.38 6.69
C VAL A 179 -9.51 -8.15 5.37
N LEU A 180 -8.84 -9.31 5.30
CA LEU A 180 -8.77 -10.10 4.05
C LEU A 180 -10.14 -10.67 3.68
N ILE A 181 -10.92 -11.12 4.66
CA ILE A 181 -12.28 -11.61 4.46
C ILE A 181 -13.18 -10.47 3.96
N CYS A 182 -13.13 -9.30 4.61
CA CYS A 182 -13.87 -8.11 4.16
C CYS A 182 -13.57 -7.76 2.71
N VAL A 183 -12.27 -7.66 2.36
CA VAL A 183 -11.83 -7.29 1.01
C VAL A 183 -12.32 -8.30 -0.02
N THR A 184 -12.28 -9.60 0.31
CA THR A 184 -12.71 -10.66 -0.62
C THR A 184 -14.22 -10.59 -0.88
N VAL A 185 -15.02 -10.45 0.18
CA VAL A 185 -16.49 -10.36 0.06
C VAL A 185 -16.91 -9.09 -0.67
N ILE A 186 -16.32 -7.95 -0.31
CA ILE A 186 -16.60 -6.67 -0.98
C ILE A 186 -16.16 -6.69 -2.43
N TRP A 187 -15.05 -7.35 -2.76
CA TRP A 187 -14.63 -7.53 -4.15
C TRP A 187 -15.66 -8.32 -4.95
N ILE A 188 -16.15 -9.47 -4.43
CA ILE A 188 -17.22 -10.25 -5.08
C ILE A 188 -18.49 -9.39 -5.26
N TYR A 189 -18.89 -8.64 -4.23
CA TYR A 189 -20.03 -7.72 -4.29
C TYR A 189 -19.85 -6.66 -5.40
N SER A 190 -18.65 -6.07 -5.52
CA SER A 190 -18.36 -5.09 -6.56
C SER A 190 -18.40 -5.67 -7.98
N VAL A 191 -17.99 -6.94 -8.15
CA VAL A 191 -18.10 -7.65 -9.44
C VAL A 191 -19.57 -7.86 -9.82
N ILE A 192 -20.41 -8.27 -8.87
CA ILE A 192 -21.86 -8.46 -9.11
C ILE A 192 -22.52 -7.15 -9.53
N LEU A 193 -22.23 -6.04 -8.83
CA LEU A 193 -22.76 -4.72 -9.19
C LEU A 193 -22.29 -4.23 -10.57
N THR A 194 -21.04 -4.53 -10.92
CA THR A 194 -20.48 -4.19 -12.23
C THR A 194 -21.15 -5.00 -13.34
N ALA A 195 -21.35 -6.30 -13.13
CA ALA A 195 -22.06 -7.18 -14.07
C ALA A 195 -23.56 -6.82 -14.20
N GLY A 196 -24.18 -6.40 -13.11
CA GLY A 196 -25.58 -5.94 -13.09
C GLY A 196 -25.82 -4.57 -13.77
N GLY A 197 -24.78 -3.93 -14.30
CA GLY A 197 -24.91 -2.68 -15.06
C GLY A 197 -25.22 -1.44 -14.21
N ALA A 198 -25.13 -1.53 -12.88
CA ALA A 198 -25.45 -0.45 -11.94
C ALA A 198 -24.68 0.86 -12.23
N TYR A 199 -23.48 0.74 -12.79
CA TYR A 199 -22.58 1.84 -13.07
C TYR A 199 -22.53 2.29 -14.54
N SER A 200 -23.24 1.65 -15.46
CA SER A 200 -23.09 1.91 -16.90
C SER A 200 -23.59 3.31 -17.35
N HIS A 201 -24.51 3.91 -16.61
CA HIS A 201 -25.09 5.24 -16.91
C HIS A 201 -24.62 6.35 -15.95
N ARG A 202 -23.60 6.07 -15.13
CA ARG A 202 -23.04 7.04 -14.18
C ARG A 202 -21.92 7.88 -14.82
N PRO A 203 -21.57 9.05 -14.26
CA PRO A 203 -20.44 9.85 -14.78
C PRO A 203 -19.12 9.06 -14.76
N THR A 204 -18.24 9.34 -15.73
CA THR A 204 -16.96 8.63 -15.96
C THR A 204 -16.07 8.53 -14.73
N ARG A 205 -16.06 9.57 -13.86
CA ARG A 205 -15.31 9.54 -12.59
C ARG A 205 -15.80 8.42 -11.65
N THR A 206 -17.11 8.23 -11.56
CA THR A 206 -17.73 7.15 -10.77
C THR A 206 -17.50 5.80 -11.44
N GLN A 207 -17.56 5.73 -12.78
CA GLN A 207 -17.27 4.49 -13.50
C GLN A 207 -15.84 4.01 -13.27
N ASN A 208 -14.86 4.91 -13.29
CA ASN A 208 -13.45 4.56 -13.08
C ASN A 208 -13.15 4.12 -11.64
N SER A 209 -13.93 4.58 -10.66
CA SER A 209 -13.70 4.29 -9.23
C SER A 209 -14.52 3.09 -8.72
N CYS A 210 -15.74 2.90 -9.25
CA CYS A 210 -16.68 1.90 -8.77
C CYS A 210 -16.70 0.60 -9.58
N ARG A 211 -16.25 0.63 -10.84
CA ARG A 211 -16.26 -0.57 -11.68
C ARG A 211 -14.95 -1.35 -11.57
N THR A 212 -15.07 -2.66 -11.58
CA THR A 212 -13.93 -3.58 -11.50
C THR A 212 -13.21 -3.79 -12.84
N ASP A 213 -13.86 -3.49 -13.97
CA ASP A 213 -13.35 -3.72 -15.33
C ASP A 213 -12.44 -2.61 -15.87
N ARG A 214 -12.46 -1.42 -15.26
CA ARG A 214 -11.73 -0.23 -15.74
C ARG A 214 -10.30 -0.10 -15.24
N ALA A 215 -9.88 -0.95 -14.30
CA ALA A 215 -8.55 -0.86 -13.71
C ALA A 215 -7.44 -1.37 -14.63
N ASN A 216 -7.77 -2.16 -15.67
CA ASN A 216 -6.83 -2.78 -16.63
C ASN A 216 -5.64 -3.54 -16.01
N LEU A 217 -5.70 -3.85 -14.70
CA LEU A 217 -4.61 -4.46 -13.95
C LEU A 217 -4.38 -5.94 -14.32
N ILE A 218 -5.43 -6.64 -14.73
CA ILE A 218 -5.35 -8.05 -15.12
C ILE A 218 -5.04 -8.20 -16.60
N SER A 219 -5.62 -7.33 -17.44
CA SER A 219 -5.44 -7.36 -18.90
C SER A 219 -4.07 -6.87 -19.34
N SER A 220 -3.42 -5.99 -18.58
CA SER A 220 -2.10 -5.43 -18.92
C SER A 220 -0.96 -6.16 -18.20
N ALA A 221 -1.25 -7.26 -17.50
CA ALA A 221 -0.24 -8.07 -16.83
C ALA A 221 0.51 -8.95 -17.86
N PRO A 222 1.84 -9.09 -17.76
CA PRO A 222 2.66 -9.79 -18.76
C PRO A 222 2.68 -11.33 -18.61
N TRP A 223 1.76 -11.92 -17.84
CA TRP A 223 1.68 -13.37 -17.59
C TRP A 223 0.94 -14.13 -18.70
#